data_AF-A0A380ZEM7-F1
#
_entry.id   AF-A0A380ZEM7-F1
#
_cell.length_a   1.000
_cell.length_b   1.000
_cell.length_c   1.000
_cell.angle_alpha   90.00
_cell.angle_beta   90.00
_cell.angle_gamma   90.00
#
_symmetry.space_group_name_H-M   'P 1'
#
loop_
_entity.id
_entity.type
_entity.pdbx_description
1 polymer ?
#
loop_
_entity_poly.entity_id
_entity_poly.type
_entity_poly.pdbx_seq_one_letter_code
_entity_poly.pdbx_strand_id
1 'polypeptide(L)'
;MSDFSFSPFEKISGYILQPLNNAMDTMVDGLSTAISAPLNLASIIFIFLYGYNVMTGRVALSMHSLLNNVVKIVVVTTMATNADTFNTYVKNIFFDDLANAIGNALNSNPSDSNVFDYILLQASSRYQEVLSKAWFLEKIMVGLLGSLMIIAVIIFCIGGFIVQMFAQVALVMIIGLGPLFISLYLFNATRKFTDAWITTLANFTVLQVLVIMLGTIMCKIILHVLRGTYDSIYLLFPPVVVISIVGAILFRALPGIASALASGGPYFNSGISSGGQIFSMLSHGGRAAKNAVSKVSGAAGAAANAAKRGGRGAF
;
A
#
# COMPACT_ATOMS: atom_id res chain seq x y z
N MET A 1 23.24 -18.79 15.28
CA MET A 1 22.83 -17.43 14.90
C MET A 1 23.57 -17.11 13.61
N SER A 2 22.98 -17.44 12.46
CA SER A 2 23.52 -17.06 11.15
C SER A 2 22.98 -15.68 10.82
N ASP A 3 23.89 -14.73 10.61
CA ASP A 3 23.59 -13.33 10.36
C ASP A 3 22.51 -13.12 9.28
N PHE A 4 21.53 -12.26 9.59
CA PHE A 4 20.52 -11.72 8.68
C PHE A 4 21.12 -10.78 7.62
N SER A 5 22.25 -11.15 7.00
CA SER A 5 22.93 -10.31 6.00
C SER A 5 22.09 -10.12 4.71
N PHE A 6 21.17 -11.05 4.43
CA PHE A 6 20.33 -11.06 3.23
C PHE A 6 18.87 -10.68 3.53
N SER A 7 18.62 -9.39 3.74
CA SER A 7 17.27 -8.77 3.85
C SER A 7 17.03 -7.75 2.72
N PRO A 8 16.95 -8.19 1.45
CA PRO A 8 16.80 -7.27 0.31
C PRO A 8 15.56 -6.37 0.41
N PHE A 9 14.41 -6.89 0.84
CA PHE A 9 13.18 -6.10 0.87
C PHE A 9 13.22 -5.03 1.96
N GLU A 10 13.70 -5.38 3.15
CA GLU A 10 13.91 -4.42 4.24
C GLU A 10 14.89 -3.31 3.83
N LYS A 11 16.05 -3.66 3.27
CA LYS A 11 17.06 -2.68 2.81
C LYS A 11 16.51 -1.74 1.74
N ILE A 12 15.81 -2.27 0.74
CA ILE A 12 15.20 -1.45 -0.32
C ILE A 12 14.12 -0.53 0.26
N SER A 13 13.28 -1.04 1.16
CA SER A 13 12.26 -0.22 1.82
C SER A 13 12.86 0.93 2.62
N GLY A 14 13.92 0.67 3.41
CA GLY A 14 14.60 1.71 4.18
C GLY A 14 15.19 2.80 3.29
N TYR A 15 15.82 2.41 2.18
CA TYR A 15 16.41 3.37 1.23
C TYR A 15 15.36 4.27 0.55
N ILE A 16 14.17 3.74 0.27
CA ILE A 16 13.09 4.51 -0.40
C ILE A 16 12.30 5.34 0.61
N LEU A 17 11.95 4.77 1.77
CA LEU A 17 11.06 5.42 2.74
C LEU A 17 11.74 6.52 3.53
N GLN A 18 13.05 6.43 3.78
CA GLN A 18 13.76 7.45 4.55
C GLN A 18 13.68 8.86 3.92
N PRO A 19 14.07 9.08 2.64
CA PRO A 19 13.93 10.40 2.02
C PRO A 19 12.46 10.81 1.88
N LEU A 20 11.56 9.84 1.70
CA LEU A 20 10.14 10.08 1.55
C LEU A 20 9.50 10.59 2.86
N ASN A 21 9.87 10.00 4.00
CA ASN A 21 9.44 10.47 5.33
C ASN A 21 9.97 11.86 5.64
N ASN A 22 11.22 12.16 5.30
CA ASN A 22 11.76 13.51 5.46
C ASN A 22 11.01 14.54 4.59
N ALA A 23 10.65 14.17 3.36
CA ALA A 23 9.84 15.01 2.48
C ALA A 23 8.43 15.22 3.05
N MET A 24 7.82 14.18 3.62
CA MET A 24 6.54 14.27 4.32
C MET A 24 6.59 15.29 5.45
N ASP A 25 7.60 15.17 6.32
CA ASP A 25 7.73 16.01 7.51
C ASP A 25 7.95 17.47 7.11
N THR A 26 8.79 17.70 6.09
CA THR A 26 8.98 19.04 5.51
C THR A 26 7.68 19.61 4.92
N MET A 27 6.85 18.78 4.26
CA MET A 27 5.55 19.20 3.73
C MET A 27 4.56 19.55 4.84
N VAL A 28 4.49 18.72 5.89
CA VAL A 28 3.62 18.96 7.06
C VAL A 28 4.04 20.25 7.76
N ASP A 29 5.33 20.45 8.02
CA ASP A 29 5.87 21.65 8.65
C ASP A 29 5.59 22.91 7.82
N GLY A 30 5.88 22.83 6.52
CA GLY A 30 5.69 23.93 5.59
C GLY A 30 4.21 24.33 5.45
N LEU A 31 3.31 23.36 5.30
CA LEU A 31 1.87 23.63 5.19
C LEU A 31 1.28 24.10 6.52
N SER A 32 1.68 23.52 7.65
CA SER A 32 1.20 23.95 8.97
C SER A 32 1.56 25.40 9.22
N THR A 33 2.79 25.79 8.88
CA THR A 33 3.25 27.19 8.97
C THR A 33 2.49 28.10 8.01
N ALA A 34 2.35 27.71 6.73
CA ALA A 34 1.69 28.52 5.71
C ALA A 34 0.21 28.76 5.99
N ILE A 35 -0.48 27.76 6.56
CA ILE A 35 -1.93 27.82 6.83
C ILE A 35 -2.24 28.48 8.18
N SER A 36 -1.25 28.62 9.08
CA SER A 36 -1.44 29.19 10.42
C SER A 36 -2.12 30.57 10.41
N ALA A 37 -1.58 31.52 9.65
CA ALA A 37 -2.14 32.88 9.58
C ALA A 37 -3.57 32.92 8.98
N PRO A 38 -3.84 32.34 7.79
CA PRO A 38 -5.18 32.35 7.23
C PRO A 38 -6.19 31.54 8.04
N LEU A 39 -5.78 30.43 8.67
CA LEU A 39 -6.66 29.61 9.50
C LEU A 39 -7.06 30.30 10.80
N ASN A 40 -6.14 31.04 11.42
CA ASN A 40 -6.44 31.85 12.61
C ASN A 40 -7.45 32.96 12.26
N LEU A 41 -7.25 33.65 11.14
CA LEU A 41 -8.20 34.65 10.65
C LEU A 41 -9.57 34.03 10.34
N ALA A 42 -9.58 32.89 9.65
CA ALA A 42 -10.79 32.12 9.37
C ALA A 42 -11.54 31.71 10.64
N SER A 43 -10.82 31.27 11.67
CA SER A 43 -11.39 30.89 12.97
C SER A 43 -12.04 32.09 13.67
N ILE A 44 -11.39 33.25 13.65
CA ILE A 44 -11.94 34.50 14.18
C ILE A 44 -13.24 34.86 13.44
N ILE A 45 -13.21 34.87 12.11
CA ILE A 45 -14.38 35.15 11.27
C ILE A 45 -15.51 34.16 11.57
N PHE A 46 -15.20 32.88 11.72
CA PHE A 46 -16.19 31.85 12.05
C PHE A 46 -16.87 32.13 13.39
N ILE A 47 -16.11 32.49 14.42
CA ILE A 47 -16.64 32.86 15.75
C ILE A 47 -17.54 34.09 15.63
N PHE A 48 -17.12 35.13 14.90
CA PHE A 48 -17.93 36.34 14.69
C PHE A 48 -19.24 36.04 13.96
N LEU A 49 -19.21 35.26 12.88
CA LEU A 49 -20.41 34.89 12.12
C LEU A 49 -21.36 34.03 12.94
N TYR A 50 -20.82 33.09 13.74
CA TYR A 50 -21.63 32.29 14.65
C TYR A 50 -22.28 33.17 15.72
N GLY A 51 -21.53 34.07 16.35
CA GLY A 51 -22.04 35.04 17.32
C GLY A 51 -23.14 35.93 16.75
N TYR A 52 -22.96 36.42 15.52
CA TYR A 52 -23.98 37.22 14.83
C TYR A 52 -25.27 36.45 14.56
N ASN A 53 -25.17 35.19 14.12
CA ASN A 53 -26.34 34.32 13.89
C ASN A 53 -27.10 34.01 15.19
N VAL A 54 -26.38 33.94 16.30
CA VAL A 54 -26.94 33.78 17.63
C VAL A 54 -27.67 35.06 18.09
N MET A 55 -27.05 36.23 17.93
CA MET A 55 -27.64 37.52 18.31
C MET A 55 -28.90 37.87 17.51
N THR A 56 -28.95 37.48 16.23
CA THR A 56 -30.11 37.69 15.35
C THR A 56 -31.25 36.70 15.58
N GLY A 57 -31.13 35.79 16.55
CA GLY A 57 -32.16 34.80 16.89
C GLY A 57 -32.39 33.73 15.82
N ARG A 58 -31.53 33.66 14.79
CA ARG A 58 -31.60 32.67 13.72
C ARG A 58 -31.17 31.28 14.19
N VAL A 59 -30.44 31.20 15.28
CA VAL A 59 -29.97 29.97 15.92
C VAL A 59 -30.24 30.07 17.42
N ALA A 60 -30.94 29.07 17.99
CA ALA A 60 -31.12 28.98 19.43
C ALA A 60 -29.76 28.71 20.11
N LEU A 61 -29.43 29.47 21.15
CA LEU A 61 -28.28 29.17 22.01
C LEU A 61 -28.51 27.84 22.73
N SER A 62 -27.93 26.77 22.20
CA SER A 62 -27.73 25.53 22.94
C SER A 62 -26.30 25.51 23.46
N MET A 63 -26.13 25.29 24.77
CA MET A 63 -24.80 25.16 25.37
C MET A 63 -23.97 24.06 24.68
N HIS A 64 -24.64 22.99 24.24
CA HIS A 64 -24.01 21.90 23.50
C HIS A 64 -23.52 22.31 22.11
N SER A 65 -24.26 23.16 21.38
CA SER A 65 -23.82 23.59 20.05
C SER A 65 -22.64 24.55 20.13
N LEU A 66 -22.61 25.42 21.14
CA LEU A 66 -21.49 26.30 21.41
C LEU A 66 -20.23 25.50 21.77
N LEU A 67 -20.36 24.56 22.71
CA LEU A 67 -19.24 23.71 23.12
C LEU A 67 -18.66 22.93 21.94
N ASN A 68 -19.50 22.28 21.12
CA ASN A 68 -19.05 21.53 19.96
C ASN A 68 -18.31 22.40 18.95
N ASN A 69 -18.76 23.64 18.71
CA ASN A 69 -18.09 24.55 17.79
C ASN A 69 -16.75 25.05 18.36
N VAL A 70 -16.67 25.36 19.66
CA VAL A 70 -15.42 25.77 20.30
C VAL A 70 -14.39 24.64 20.29
N VAL A 71 -14.79 23.44 20.70
CA VAL A 71 -13.92 22.25 20.66
C VAL A 71 -13.44 21.98 19.23
N LYS A 72 -14.35 22.08 18.26
CA LYS A 72 -14.00 21.93 16.84
C LYS A 72 -12.93 22.91 16.39
N ILE A 73 -13.09 24.20 16.72
CA ILE A 73 -12.11 25.24 16.34
C ILE A 73 -10.76 24.94 16.99
N VAL A 74 -10.73 24.66 18.30
CA VAL A 74 -9.48 24.39 19.03
C VAL A 74 -8.76 23.19 18.43
N VAL A 75 -9.46 22.05 18.26
CA VAL A 75 -8.88 20.83 17.72
C VAL A 75 -8.37 21.04 16.30
N VAL A 76 -9.17 21.65 15.42
CA VAL A 76 -8.77 21.87 14.01
C VAL A 76 -7.57 22.79 13.92
N THR A 77 -7.59 23.91 14.63
CA THR A 77 -6.51 24.89 14.56
C THR A 77 -5.24 24.31 15.14
N THR A 78 -5.26 23.72 16.35
CA THR A 78 -4.06 23.11 16.94
C THR A 78 -3.48 22.01 16.04
N MET A 79 -4.32 21.16 15.47
CA MET A 79 -3.87 20.05 14.63
C MET A 79 -3.36 20.49 13.24
N ALA A 80 -3.89 21.58 12.69
CA ALA A 80 -3.46 22.08 11.38
C ALA A 80 -2.28 23.05 11.46
N THR A 81 -2.03 23.71 12.59
CA THR A 81 -0.95 24.70 12.72
C THR A 81 0.29 24.16 13.43
N ASN A 82 0.15 23.10 14.23
CA ASN A 82 1.26 22.51 14.97
C ASN A 82 1.63 21.14 14.36
N ALA A 83 2.76 21.12 13.66
CA ALA A 83 3.22 19.93 12.95
C ALA A 83 3.59 18.77 13.89
N ASP A 84 4.16 19.04 15.08
CA ASP A 84 4.48 18.01 16.07
C ASP A 84 3.22 17.28 16.56
N THR A 85 2.16 18.06 16.83
CA THR A 85 0.85 17.54 17.23
C THR A 85 0.26 16.71 16.09
N PHE A 86 0.32 17.21 14.86
CA PHE A 86 -0.14 16.47 13.69
C PHE A 86 0.61 15.14 13.52
N ASN A 87 1.94 15.16 13.65
CA ASN A 87 2.76 13.97 13.49
C ASN A 87 2.44 12.92 14.57
N THR A 88 2.29 13.36 15.82
CA THR A 88 1.96 12.47 16.94
C THR A 88 0.59 11.81 16.78
N TYR A 89 -0.44 12.57 16.40
CA TYR A 89 -1.83 12.10 16.45
C TYR A 89 -2.41 11.68 15.10
N VAL A 90 -1.78 12.01 13.96
CA VAL A 90 -2.21 11.55 12.62
C VAL A 90 -1.14 10.66 12.00
N LYS A 91 0.08 11.19 11.79
CA LYS A 91 1.12 10.46 11.06
C LYS A 91 1.41 9.11 11.73
N ASN A 92 1.75 9.11 13.02
CA ASN A 92 2.16 7.89 13.73
C ASN A 92 1.05 6.84 13.72
N ILE A 93 -0.20 7.24 13.96
CA ILE A 93 -1.35 6.32 13.97
C ILE A 93 -1.54 5.65 12.60
N PHE A 94 -1.60 6.44 11.52
CA PHE A 94 -1.97 5.91 10.20
C PHE A 94 -0.81 5.30 9.43
N PHE A 95 0.43 5.71 9.71
CA PHE A 95 1.62 5.30 8.96
C PHE A 95 2.40 4.17 9.64
N ASP A 96 2.62 4.28 10.96
CA ASP A 96 3.52 3.40 11.70
C ASP A 96 2.76 2.46 12.64
N ASP A 97 2.01 3.00 13.59
CA ASP A 97 1.46 2.25 14.72
C ASP A 97 0.49 1.15 14.29
N LEU A 98 -0.46 1.45 13.40
CA LEU A 98 -1.49 0.48 13.05
C LEU A 98 -0.91 -0.69 12.25
N ALA A 99 -0.06 -0.39 11.27
CA ALA A 99 0.58 -1.40 10.45
C ALA A 99 1.58 -2.25 11.25
N ASN A 100 2.36 -1.63 12.14
CA ASN A 100 3.32 -2.33 13.00
C ASN A 100 2.62 -3.14 14.08
N ALA A 101 1.58 -2.63 14.75
CA ALA A 101 0.84 -3.36 15.77
C ALA A 101 0.17 -4.61 15.17
N ILE A 102 -0.46 -4.48 14.01
CA ILE A 102 -1.10 -5.61 13.34
C ILE A 102 -0.05 -6.56 12.76
N GLY A 103 1.04 -6.03 12.21
CA GLY A 103 2.20 -6.82 11.80
C GLY A 103 2.73 -7.68 12.95
N ASN A 104 2.97 -7.09 14.12
CA ASN A 104 3.48 -7.79 15.30
C ASN A 104 2.47 -8.80 15.86
N ALA A 105 1.18 -8.50 15.84
CA ALA A 105 0.15 -9.43 16.28
C ALA A 105 0.04 -10.69 15.39
N LEU A 106 0.34 -10.56 14.08
CA LEU A 106 0.24 -11.65 13.11
C LEU A 106 1.55 -12.40 12.90
N ASN A 107 2.68 -11.69 13.03
CA ASN A 107 4.02 -12.23 12.93
C ASN A 107 4.38 -12.97 14.22
N SER A 108 4.09 -14.27 14.24
CA SER A 108 4.68 -15.22 15.19
C SER A 108 6.05 -15.74 14.69
N ASN A 109 6.78 -14.93 13.91
CA ASN A 109 8.06 -15.35 13.34
C ASN A 109 9.16 -15.20 14.40
N PRO A 110 10.13 -16.13 14.50
CA PRO A 110 11.18 -16.08 15.53
C PRO A 110 12.19 -14.93 15.36
N SER A 111 12.04 -14.14 14.30
CA SER A 111 12.88 -12.99 13.98
C SER A 111 11.99 -11.81 13.60
N ASP A 112 12.28 -10.63 14.15
CA ASP A 112 11.66 -9.33 13.81
C ASP A 112 11.91 -8.89 12.34
N SER A 113 12.27 -9.84 11.48
CA SER A 113 12.55 -9.67 10.06
C SER A 113 11.29 -9.53 9.24
N ASN A 114 11.36 -8.74 8.17
CA ASN A 114 10.30 -8.63 7.16
C ASN A 114 9.83 -10.02 6.67
N VAL A 115 8.51 -10.21 6.55
CA VAL A 115 7.92 -11.51 6.16
C VAL A 115 8.42 -12.01 4.80
N PHE A 116 8.66 -11.12 3.83
CA PHE A 116 9.11 -11.51 2.50
C PHE A 116 10.57 -11.96 2.50
N ASP A 117 11.42 -11.31 3.29
CA ASP A 117 12.81 -11.72 3.51
C ASP A 117 12.86 -13.07 4.23
N TYR A 118 12.01 -13.27 5.24
CA TYR A 118 11.92 -14.53 5.98
C TYR A 118 11.51 -15.73 5.11
N ILE A 119 10.49 -15.57 4.26
CA ILE A 119 10.08 -16.64 3.32
C ILE A 119 11.22 -16.97 2.36
N LEU A 120 11.89 -15.95 1.80
CA LEU A 120 12.95 -16.16 0.82
C LEU A 120 14.14 -16.90 1.44
N LEU A 121 14.55 -16.52 2.64
CA LEU A 121 15.60 -17.19 3.41
C LEU A 121 15.24 -18.66 3.65
N GLN A 122 14.03 -18.91 4.14
CA GLN A 122 13.60 -20.25 4.53
C GLN A 122 13.35 -21.16 3.32
N ALA A 123 12.85 -20.63 2.21
CA ALA A 123 12.74 -21.37 0.95
C ALA A 123 14.14 -21.74 0.40
N SER A 124 15.09 -20.80 0.46
CA SER A 124 16.46 -21.01 -0.01
C SER A 124 17.22 -22.03 0.84
N SER A 125 17.11 -21.96 2.17
CA SER A 125 17.76 -22.90 3.08
C SER A 125 17.24 -24.32 2.89
N ARG A 126 15.91 -24.49 2.76
CA ARG A 126 15.29 -25.79 2.53
C ARG A 126 15.63 -26.36 1.15
N TYR A 127 15.70 -25.52 0.12
CA TYR A 127 16.18 -25.94 -1.20
C TYR A 127 17.62 -26.47 -1.15
N GLN A 128 18.54 -25.78 -0.47
CA GLN A 128 19.93 -26.21 -0.33
C GLN A 128 20.06 -27.51 0.48
N GLU A 129 19.26 -27.65 1.55
CA GLU A 129 19.22 -28.89 2.35
C GLU A 129 18.81 -30.09 1.49
N VAL A 130 17.75 -29.95 0.70
CA VAL A 130 17.27 -31.01 -0.21
C VAL A 130 18.30 -31.32 -1.29
N LEU A 131 18.92 -30.28 -1.88
CA LEU A 131 19.95 -30.45 -2.92
C LEU A 131 21.20 -31.18 -2.41
N SER A 132 21.59 -30.95 -1.15
CA SER A 132 22.75 -31.63 -0.55
C SER A 132 22.51 -33.11 -0.24
N LYS A 133 21.26 -33.50 0.04
CA LYS A 133 20.85 -34.88 0.34
C LYS A 133 20.62 -35.73 -0.92
N ALA A 134 20.37 -35.11 -2.07
CA ALA A 134 20.06 -35.81 -3.32
C ALA A 134 21.28 -36.56 -3.92
N TRP A 135 21.03 -37.70 -4.56
CA TRP A 135 22.06 -38.45 -5.31
C TRP A 135 22.45 -37.74 -6.61
N PHE A 136 23.63 -38.00 -7.18
CA PHE A 136 24.20 -37.25 -8.31
C PHE A 136 23.24 -37.06 -9.51
N LEU A 137 22.55 -38.13 -9.94
CA LEU A 137 21.60 -38.05 -11.05
C LEU A 137 20.29 -37.34 -10.67
N GLU A 138 19.88 -37.40 -9.41
CA GLU A 138 18.68 -36.75 -8.89
C GLU A 138 18.90 -35.25 -8.66
N LYS A 139 20.15 -34.82 -8.39
CA LYS A 139 20.52 -33.41 -8.21
C LYS A 139 20.13 -32.53 -9.39
N ILE A 140 20.16 -33.05 -10.63
CA ILE A 140 19.75 -32.29 -11.82
C ILE A 140 18.25 -31.96 -11.75
N MET A 141 17.42 -32.94 -11.39
CA MET A 141 15.96 -32.78 -11.30
C MET A 141 15.57 -31.94 -10.09
N VAL A 142 16.25 -32.16 -8.95
CA VAL A 142 16.09 -31.37 -7.73
C VAL A 142 16.46 -29.91 -7.99
N GLY A 143 17.55 -29.68 -8.69
CA GLY A 143 18.01 -28.35 -9.07
C GLY A 143 17.01 -27.63 -9.97
N LEU A 144 16.48 -28.31 -10.99
CA LEU A 144 15.48 -27.73 -11.89
C LEU A 144 14.17 -27.39 -11.15
N LEU A 145 13.62 -28.32 -10.37
CA LEU A 145 12.33 -28.11 -9.71
C LEU A 145 12.44 -27.13 -8.53
N GLY A 146 13.55 -27.17 -7.80
CA GLY A 146 13.80 -26.23 -6.71
C GLY A 146 14.16 -24.83 -7.19
N SER A 147 14.86 -24.67 -8.32
CA SER A 147 15.05 -23.35 -8.92
C SER A 147 13.73 -22.74 -9.40
N LEU A 148 12.83 -23.54 -9.99
CA LEU A 148 11.47 -23.11 -10.32
C LEU A 148 10.70 -22.64 -9.08
N MET A 149 10.80 -23.36 -7.97
CA MET A 149 10.21 -22.97 -6.69
C MET A 149 10.75 -21.63 -6.20
N ILE A 150 12.07 -21.43 -6.18
CA ILE A 150 12.69 -20.18 -5.74
C ILE A 150 12.23 -19.02 -6.62
N ILE A 151 12.18 -19.20 -7.94
CA ILE A 151 11.66 -18.17 -8.86
C ILE A 151 10.20 -17.82 -8.53
N ALA A 152 9.35 -18.81 -8.27
CA ALA A 152 7.96 -18.56 -7.90
C ALA A 152 7.82 -17.78 -6.58
N VAL A 153 8.63 -18.14 -5.56
CA VAL A 153 8.67 -17.43 -4.27
C VAL A 153 9.17 -15.99 -4.46
N ILE A 154 10.20 -15.77 -5.28
CA ILE A 154 10.69 -14.41 -5.59
C ILE A 154 9.60 -13.57 -6.25
N ILE A 155 8.86 -14.12 -7.23
CA ILE A 155 7.75 -13.42 -7.89
C ILE A 155 6.67 -13.05 -6.87
N PHE A 156 6.32 -13.97 -5.97
CA PHE A 156 5.38 -13.71 -4.88
C PHE A 156 5.86 -12.56 -3.97
N CYS A 157 7.10 -12.62 -3.50
CA CYS A 157 7.66 -11.59 -2.61
C CYS A 157 7.75 -10.22 -3.29
N ILE A 158 8.19 -10.16 -4.56
CA ILE A 158 8.21 -8.92 -5.34
C ILE A 158 6.79 -8.35 -5.51
N GLY A 159 5.82 -9.21 -5.83
CA GLY A 159 4.42 -8.80 -5.98
C GLY A 159 3.85 -8.17 -4.71
N GLY A 160 4.06 -8.81 -3.56
CA GLY A 160 3.65 -8.29 -2.26
C GLY A 160 4.38 -7.00 -1.88
N PHE A 161 5.69 -6.95 -2.11
CA PHE A 161 6.52 -5.79 -1.84
C PHE A 161 6.10 -4.56 -2.66
N ILE A 162 5.77 -4.73 -3.95
CA ILE A 162 5.30 -3.63 -4.79
C ILE A 162 4.00 -3.04 -4.24
N VAL A 163 3.04 -3.88 -3.83
CA VAL A 163 1.77 -3.39 -3.28
C VAL A 163 1.98 -2.74 -1.90
N GLN A 164 2.86 -3.29 -1.06
CA GLN A 164 3.25 -2.69 0.21
C GLN A 164 3.86 -1.30 0.02
N MET A 165 4.86 -1.18 -0.85
CA MET A 165 5.52 0.10 -1.15
C MET A 165 4.53 1.10 -1.74
N PHE A 166 3.64 0.65 -2.63
CA PHE A 166 2.60 1.51 -3.18
C PHE A 166 1.70 2.11 -2.09
N ALA A 167 1.27 1.30 -1.12
CA ALA A 167 0.45 1.78 0.00
C ALA A 167 1.20 2.81 0.86
N GLN A 168 2.45 2.53 1.21
CA GLN A 168 3.27 3.44 2.03
C GLN A 168 3.58 4.75 1.31
N VAL A 169 3.95 4.70 0.02
CA VAL A 169 4.22 5.91 -0.76
C VAL A 169 2.97 6.79 -0.90
N ALA A 170 1.82 6.17 -1.12
CA ALA A 170 0.55 6.89 -1.16
C ALA A 170 0.21 7.53 0.20
N LEU A 171 0.40 6.80 1.31
CA LEU A 171 0.19 7.35 2.66
C LEU A 171 1.05 8.57 2.91
N VAL A 172 2.34 8.52 2.60
CA VAL A 172 3.23 9.67 2.79
C VAL A 172 2.71 10.90 2.04
N MET A 173 2.36 10.73 0.75
CA MET A 173 1.85 11.83 -0.06
C MET A 173 0.56 12.43 0.52
N ILE A 174 -0.35 11.59 1.01
CA ILE A 174 -1.66 12.03 1.51
C ILE A 174 -1.55 12.64 2.92
N ILE A 175 -0.72 12.06 3.80
CA ILE A 175 -0.44 12.58 5.14
C ILE A 175 0.29 13.93 5.05
N GLY A 176 1.22 14.08 4.10
CA GLY A 176 1.91 15.35 3.86
C GLY A 176 0.98 16.52 3.59
N LEU A 177 -0.18 16.28 2.97
CA LEU A 177 -1.23 17.28 2.72
C LEU A 177 -2.24 17.44 3.88
N GLY A 178 -2.06 16.70 4.97
CA GLY A 178 -3.03 16.60 6.05
C GLY A 178 -3.38 17.91 6.74
N PRO A 179 -2.42 18.80 7.09
CA PRO A 179 -2.74 20.10 7.69
C PRO A 179 -3.75 20.91 6.87
N LEU A 180 -3.64 20.85 5.54
CA LEU A 180 -4.59 21.49 4.63
C LEU A 180 -5.98 20.88 4.76
N PHE A 181 -6.11 19.57 4.62
CA PHE A 181 -7.43 18.92 4.68
C PHE A 181 -8.08 19.03 6.06
N ILE A 182 -7.30 19.02 7.14
CA ILE A 182 -7.81 19.24 8.49
C ILE A 182 -8.32 20.67 8.65
N SER A 183 -7.62 21.68 8.13
CA SER A 183 -8.08 23.07 8.19
C SER A 183 -9.45 23.28 7.52
N LEU A 184 -9.73 22.54 6.44
CA LEU A 184 -11.00 22.56 5.73
C LEU A 184 -12.16 21.98 6.55
N TYR A 185 -11.90 21.22 7.62
CA TYR A 185 -12.93 20.69 8.50
C TYR A 185 -13.66 21.81 9.25
N LEU A 186 -13.00 22.96 9.47
CA LEU A 186 -13.55 24.12 10.16
C LEU A 186 -14.88 24.58 9.56
N PHE A 187 -14.99 24.56 8.23
CA PHE A 187 -16.19 24.99 7.53
C PHE A 187 -17.07 23.82 7.11
N ASN A 188 -18.39 23.96 7.31
CA ASN A 188 -19.32 22.90 6.95
C ASN A 188 -19.37 22.64 5.43
N ALA A 189 -19.15 23.66 4.59
CA ALA A 189 -19.15 23.52 3.13
C ALA A 189 -17.97 22.69 2.60
N THR A 190 -16.82 22.70 3.28
CA THR A 190 -15.58 22.03 2.85
C THR A 190 -15.29 20.74 3.62
N ARG A 191 -16.09 20.40 4.62
CA ARG A 191 -15.94 19.18 5.45
C ARG A 191 -15.81 17.90 4.64
N LYS A 192 -16.56 17.80 3.52
CA LYS A 192 -16.50 16.65 2.60
C LYS A 192 -15.09 16.32 2.09
N PHE A 193 -14.20 17.32 2.00
CA PHE A 193 -12.83 17.10 1.57
C PHE A 193 -12.00 16.43 2.67
N THR A 194 -12.18 16.84 3.92
CA THR A 194 -11.58 16.17 5.08
C THR A 194 -12.10 14.75 5.22
N ASP A 195 -13.41 14.53 5.06
CA ASP A 195 -14.01 13.20 5.15
C ASP A 195 -13.46 12.26 4.06
N ALA A 196 -13.31 12.76 2.82
CA ALA A 196 -12.69 12.02 1.73
C ALA A 196 -11.21 11.73 1.98
N TRP A 197 -10.48 12.68 2.57
CA TRP A 197 -9.08 12.51 2.95
C TRP A 197 -8.90 11.43 4.01
N ILE A 198 -9.69 11.45 5.10
CA ILE A 198 -9.68 10.40 6.15
C ILE A 198 -10.03 9.04 5.56
N THR A 199 -11.04 8.96 4.69
CA THR A 199 -11.43 7.72 4.02
C THR A 199 -10.28 7.17 3.17
N THR A 200 -9.54 8.05 2.49
CA THR A 200 -8.40 7.66 1.65
C THR A 200 -7.21 7.20 2.50
N LEU A 201 -6.93 7.86 3.63
CA LEU A 201 -5.95 7.40 4.61
C LEU A 201 -6.29 6.00 5.12
N ALA A 202 -7.52 5.80 5.60
CA ALA A 202 -8.00 4.52 6.10
C ALA A 202 -7.86 3.42 5.03
N ASN A 203 -8.19 3.70 3.77
CA ASN A 203 -8.02 2.76 2.67
C ASN A 203 -6.57 2.28 2.52
N PHE A 204 -5.60 3.19 2.47
CA PHE A 204 -4.20 2.78 2.30
C PHE A 204 -3.61 2.11 3.54
N THR A 205 -4.01 2.52 4.75
CA THR A 205 -3.63 1.82 5.97
C THR A 205 -4.21 0.40 6.00
N VAL A 206 -5.48 0.21 5.62
CA VAL A 206 -6.09 -1.13 5.48
C VAL A 206 -5.37 -1.95 4.41
N LEU A 207 -4.98 -1.34 3.29
CA LEU A 207 -4.20 -2.02 2.25
C LEU A 207 -2.87 -2.55 2.80
N GLN A 208 -2.14 -1.72 3.55
CA GLN A 208 -0.88 -2.10 4.19
C GLN A 208 -1.07 -3.30 5.13
N VAL A 209 -2.12 -3.26 5.96
CA VAL A 209 -2.49 -4.36 6.86
C VAL A 209 -2.82 -5.64 6.08
N LEU A 210 -3.62 -5.55 5.02
CA LEU A 210 -4.01 -6.70 4.21
C LEU A 210 -2.82 -7.36 3.51
N VAL A 211 -1.84 -6.57 3.05
CA VAL A 211 -0.62 -7.09 2.42
C VAL A 211 0.20 -7.88 3.43
N ILE A 212 0.38 -7.35 4.65
CA ILE A 212 1.10 -8.03 5.73
C ILE A 212 0.34 -9.30 6.14
N MET A 213 -0.98 -9.23 6.35
CA MET A 213 -1.85 -10.37 6.65
C MET A 213 -1.69 -11.49 5.60
N LEU A 214 -1.84 -11.16 4.31
CA LEU A 214 -1.72 -12.15 3.24
C LEU A 214 -0.30 -12.73 3.18
N GLY A 215 0.72 -11.88 3.29
CA GLY A 215 2.12 -12.29 3.34
C GLY A 215 2.40 -13.28 4.46
N THR A 216 1.94 -13.01 5.68
CA THR A 216 2.11 -13.88 6.85
C THR A 216 1.36 -15.21 6.72
N ILE A 217 0.12 -15.20 6.22
CA ILE A 217 -0.66 -16.42 5.99
C ILE A 217 0.02 -17.30 4.93
N MET A 218 0.41 -16.71 3.80
CA MET A 218 1.11 -17.43 2.73
C MET A 218 2.47 -17.95 3.20
N CYS A 219 3.20 -17.18 4.02
CA CYS A 219 4.41 -17.64 4.70
C CYS A 219 4.13 -18.93 5.47
N LYS A 220 3.15 -18.92 6.40
CA LYS A 220 2.83 -20.07 7.24
C LYS A 220 2.49 -21.31 6.40
N ILE A 221 1.74 -21.15 5.31
CA ILE A 221 1.39 -22.26 4.41
C ILE A 221 2.63 -22.79 3.67
N ILE A 222 3.46 -21.91 3.10
CA ILE A 222 4.70 -22.30 2.40
C ILE A 222 5.64 -23.05 3.35
N LEU A 223 5.78 -22.55 4.58
CA LEU A 223 6.61 -23.19 5.60
C LEU A 223 6.06 -24.53 6.06
N HIS A 224 4.74 -24.65 6.18
CA HIS A 224 4.10 -25.93 6.51
C HIS A 224 4.45 -26.99 5.46
N VAL A 225 4.34 -26.65 4.17
CA VAL A 225 4.71 -27.55 3.07
C VAL A 225 6.21 -27.88 3.10
N LEU A 226 7.07 -26.87 3.25
CA LEU A 226 8.53 -27.06 3.26
C LEU A 226 9.05 -27.84 4.46
N ARG A 227 8.28 -27.93 5.55
CA ARG A 227 8.61 -28.75 6.73
C ARG A 227 8.25 -30.22 6.55
N GLY A 228 7.53 -30.60 5.49
CA GLY A 228 7.22 -31.98 5.17
C GLY A 228 8.47 -32.84 4.97
N THR A 229 8.33 -34.15 5.18
CA THR A 229 9.40 -35.12 4.96
C THR A 229 9.79 -35.17 3.48
N TYR A 230 11.09 -35.31 3.22
CA TYR A 230 11.62 -35.54 1.88
C TYR A 230 11.39 -37.01 1.47
N ASP A 231 10.14 -37.39 1.20
CA ASP A 231 9.80 -38.71 0.62
C ASP A 231 9.77 -38.67 -0.91
N SER A 232 9.36 -37.53 -1.48
CA SER A 232 9.33 -37.32 -2.93
C SER A 232 9.37 -35.85 -3.27
N ILE A 233 10.29 -35.47 -4.15
CA ILE A 233 10.46 -34.08 -4.57
C ILE A 233 9.22 -33.48 -5.24
N TYR A 234 8.45 -34.35 -5.91
CA TYR A 234 7.18 -34.02 -6.58
C TYR A 234 6.08 -33.60 -5.60
N LEU A 235 6.21 -33.94 -4.32
CA LEU A 235 5.24 -33.55 -3.28
C LEU A 235 5.69 -32.31 -2.49
N LEU A 236 6.99 -31.98 -2.53
CA LEU A 236 7.54 -30.89 -1.71
C LEU A 236 7.54 -29.54 -2.44
N PHE A 237 8.05 -29.48 -3.67
CA PHE A 237 8.27 -28.20 -4.38
C PHE A 237 7.06 -27.71 -5.22
N PRO A 238 6.34 -28.58 -5.96
CA PRO A 238 5.21 -28.12 -6.79
C PRO A 238 4.09 -27.40 -6.01
N PRO A 239 3.68 -27.84 -4.81
CA PRO A 239 2.65 -27.11 -4.06
C PRO A 239 3.09 -25.69 -3.69
N VAL A 240 4.37 -25.49 -3.32
CA VAL A 240 4.92 -24.16 -3.02
C VAL A 240 4.84 -23.25 -4.24
N VAL A 241 5.18 -23.76 -5.43
CA VAL A 241 5.05 -23.00 -6.70
C VAL A 241 3.59 -22.55 -6.90
N VAL A 242 2.63 -23.45 -6.75
CA VAL A 242 1.20 -23.15 -6.95
C VAL A 242 0.74 -22.10 -5.94
N ILE A 243 1.06 -22.27 -4.66
CA ILE A 243 0.69 -21.34 -3.58
C ILE A 243 1.31 -19.96 -3.82
N SER A 244 2.58 -19.89 -4.24
CA SER A 244 3.24 -18.62 -4.56
C SER A 244 2.57 -17.91 -5.75
N ILE A 245 2.18 -18.63 -6.80
CA ILE A 245 1.45 -18.05 -7.95
C ILE A 245 0.08 -17.54 -7.52
N VAL A 246 -0.68 -18.35 -6.75
CA VAL A 246 -1.99 -17.95 -6.23
C VAL A 246 -1.85 -16.70 -5.35
N GLY A 247 -0.90 -16.69 -4.42
CA GLY A 247 -0.61 -15.55 -3.57
C GLY A 247 -0.25 -14.29 -4.37
N ALA A 248 0.56 -14.44 -5.43
CA ALA A 248 0.94 -13.33 -6.31
C ALA A 248 -0.26 -12.73 -7.04
N ILE A 249 -1.23 -13.55 -7.43
CA ILE A 249 -2.48 -13.10 -8.05
C ILE A 249 -3.38 -12.41 -7.01
N LEU A 250 -3.48 -12.95 -5.80
CA LEU A 250 -4.30 -12.38 -4.72
C LEU A 250 -3.87 -10.96 -4.33
N PHE A 251 -2.58 -10.63 -4.42
CA PHE A 251 -2.11 -9.26 -4.20
C PHE A 251 -2.78 -8.22 -5.12
N ARG A 252 -3.22 -8.61 -6.32
CA ARG A 252 -3.94 -7.70 -7.23
C ARG A 252 -5.34 -7.37 -6.77
N ALA A 253 -5.96 -8.22 -5.94
CA ALA A 253 -7.29 -7.99 -5.41
C ALA A 253 -7.28 -7.09 -4.16
N LEU A 254 -6.16 -7.01 -3.43
CA LEU A 254 -6.08 -6.29 -2.16
C LEU A 254 -6.45 -4.81 -2.24
N PRO A 255 -6.03 -4.02 -3.26
CA PRO A 255 -6.45 -2.62 -3.36
C PRO A 255 -7.98 -2.44 -3.44
N GLY A 256 -8.67 -3.37 -4.13
CA GLY A 256 -10.13 -3.37 -4.22
C GLY A 256 -10.79 -3.72 -2.90
N ILE A 257 -10.26 -4.72 -2.18
CA ILE A 257 -10.76 -5.13 -0.87
C ILE A 257 -10.56 -4.00 0.16
N ALA A 258 -9.38 -3.39 0.17
CA ALA A 258 -9.08 -2.26 1.05
C ALA A 258 -10.05 -1.08 0.82
N SER A 259 -10.33 -0.77 -0.45
CA SER A 259 -11.25 0.31 -0.80
C SER A 259 -12.67 0.03 -0.33
N ALA A 260 -13.14 -1.21 -0.48
CA ALA A 260 -14.48 -1.63 -0.05
C ALA A 260 -14.64 -1.62 1.48
N LEU A 261 -13.58 -2.00 2.21
CA LEU A 261 -13.57 -1.96 3.67
C LEU A 261 -13.54 -0.52 4.19
N ALA A 262 -12.69 0.33 3.63
CA ALA A 262 -12.55 1.72 4.07
C ALA A 262 -13.75 2.60 3.73
N SER A 263 -14.50 2.29 2.67
CA SER A 263 -15.72 3.02 2.32
C SER A 263 -16.96 2.60 3.13
N GLY A 264 -16.83 1.70 4.12
CA GLY A 264 -17.95 1.27 4.96
C GLY A 264 -18.93 0.29 4.30
N GLY A 265 -18.49 -0.45 3.27
CA GLY A 265 -19.33 -1.38 2.53
C GLY A 265 -20.31 -0.72 1.53
N PRO A 266 -21.12 -1.50 0.80
CA PRO A 266 -21.96 -1.02 -0.31
C PRO A 266 -23.06 -0.01 0.07
N TYR A 267 -23.27 0.28 1.35
CA TYR A 267 -24.38 1.12 1.83
C TYR A 267 -24.02 2.58 2.10
N PHE A 268 -22.73 2.94 2.17
CA PHE A 268 -22.33 4.31 2.54
C PHE A 268 -21.87 5.19 1.38
N ASN A 269 -21.60 4.65 0.18
CA ASN A 269 -21.30 5.49 -0.97
C ASN A 269 -21.53 4.79 -2.33
N SER A 270 -22.67 5.06 -2.96
CA SER A 270 -22.94 4.69 -4.37
C SER A 270 -22.12 5.54 -5.37
N GLY A 271 -21.10 6.27 -4.93
CA GLY A 271 -20.24 7.02 -5.82
C GLY A 271 -18.97 7.43 -5.12
N ILE A 272 -17.83 6.91 -5.60
CA ILE A 272 -16.44 7.25 -5.20
C ILE A 272 -15.85 6.24 -4.20
N SER A 273 -15.45 5.08 -4.73
CA SER A 273 -14.29 4.34 -4.23
C SER A 273 -13.03 4.97 -4.85
N SER A 274 -12.53 6.06 -4.26
CA SER A 274 -11.36 6.81 -4.75
C SER A 274 -10.09 5.95 -4.82
N GLY A 275 -9.95 4.94 -3.95
CA GLY A 275 -8.80 4.03 -3.91
C GLY A 275 -8.70 3.05 -5.09
N GLY A 276 -9.82 2.45 -5.51
CA GLY A 276 -9.84 1.49 -6.62
C GLY A 276 -9.57 2.13 -7.97
N GLN A 277 -9.93 3.41 -8.14
CA GLN A 277 -9.70 4.13 -9.40
C GLN A 277 -8.22 4.47 -9.63
N ILE A 278 -7.44 4.78 -8.59
CA ILE A 278 -6.00 5.08 -8.71
C ILE A 278 -5.23 3.84 -9.19
N PHE A 279 -5.54 2.66 -8.63
CA PHE A 279 -4.93 1.41 -9.09
C PHE A 279 -5.42 1.03 -10.50
N SER A 280 -6.68 1.32 -10.84
CA SER A 280 -7.17 1.16 -12.20
C SER A 280 -6.39 2.06 -13.17
N MET A 281 -6.09 3.32 -12.84
CA MET A 281 -5.31 4.21 -13.70
C MET A 281 -3.86 3.74 -13.89
N LEU A 282 -3.19 3.27 -12.82
CA LEU A 282 -1.82 2.72 -12.91
C LEU A 282 -1.77 1.40 -13.71
N SER A 283 -2.76 0.52 -13.55
CA SER A 283 -2.85 -0.73 -14.30
C SER A 283 -3.28 -0.54 -15.76
N HIS A 284 -4.07 0.50 -16.06
CA HIS A 284 -4.39 0.91 -17.44
C HIS A 284 -3.21 1.60 -18.13
N GLY A 285 -2.31 2.27 -17.39
CA GLY A 285 -1.04 2.77 -17.93
C GLY A 285 -0.15 1.65 -18.50
N GLY A 286 -0.07 0.51 -17.81
CA GLY A 286 0.62 -0.68 -18.31
C GLY A 286 -0.06 -1.34 -19.52
N ARG A 287 -1.40 -1.31 -19.59
CA ARG A 287 -2.16 -1.81 -20.75
C ARG A 287 -2.07 -0.86 -21.95
N ALA A 288 -2.00 0.45 -21.74
CA ALA A 288 -1.79 1.44 -22.79
C ALA A 288 -0.40 1.30 -23.42
N ALA A 289 0.64 1.11 -22.60
CA ALA A 289 1.99 0.79 -23.09
C ALA A 289 2.02 -0.54 -23.87
N LYS A 290 1.35 -1.58 -23.37
CA LYS A 290 1.23 -2.87 -24.05
C LYS A 290 0.49 -2.78 -25.40
N ASN A 291 -0.56 -1.96 -25.47
CA ASN A 291 -1.32 -1.72 -26.70
C ASN A 291 -0.56 -0.84 -27.71
N ALA A 292 0.28 0.09 -27.23
CA ALA A 292 1.16 0.89 -28.08
C ALA A 292 2.26 0.01 -28.69
N VAL A 293 2.90 -0.84 -27.88
CA VAL A 293 3.91 -1.81 -28.34
C VAL A 293 3.30 -2.85 -29.29
N SER A 294 2.08 -3.33 -29.01
CA SER A 294 1.41 -4.28 -29.92
C SER A 294 1.05 -3.65 -31.25
N LYS A 295 0.65 -2.36 -31.29
CA LYS A 295 0.39 -1.63 -32.54
C LYS A 295 1.66 -1.41 -33.36
N VAL A 296 2.79 -1.10 -32.74
CA VAL A 296 4.09 -0.98 -33.43
C VAL A 296 4.55 -2.34 -33.97
N SER A 297 4.39 -3.41 -33.19
CA SER A 297 4.72 -4.78 -33.65
C SER A 297 3.80 -5.26 -34.79
N GLY A 298 2.51 -4.89 -34.76
CA GLY A 298 1.55 -5.20 -35.81
C GLY A 298 1.81 -4.42 -37.10
N ALA A 299 2.23 -3.15 -36.99
CA ALA A 299 2.63 -2.34 -38.14
C ALA A 299 3.92 -2.87 -38.80
N ALA A 300 4.90 -3.31 -38.00
CA ALA A 300 6.12 -3.95 -38.50
C ALA A 300 5.82 -5.30 -39.20
N GLY A 301 4.91 -6.11 -38.65
CA GLY A 301 4.48 -7.36 -39.27
C GLY A 301 3.69 -7.17 -40.57
N ALA A 302 2.87 -6.12 -40.65
CA ALA A 302 2.14 -5.75 -41.86
C ALA A 302 3.09 -5.26 -42.97
N ALA A 303 4.11 -4.46 -42.62
CA ALA A 303 5.12 -4.00 -43.56
C ALA A 303 5.99 -5.14 -44.11
N ALA A 304 6.37 -6.10 -43.26
CA ALA A 304 7.14 -7.28 -43.67
C ALA A 304 6.34 -8.20 -44.62
N ASN A 305 5.03 -8.35 -44.41
CA ASN A 305 4.16 -9.13 -45.29
C ASN A 305 3.86 -8.42 -46.63
N ALA A 306 3.82 -7.08 -46.64
CA ALA A 306 3.71 -6.30 -47.88
C ALA A 306 4.98 -6.44 -48.75
N ALA A 307 6.16 -6.40 -48.13
CA ALA A 307 7.44 -6.61 -48.83
C ALA A 307 7.55 -8.01 -49.47
N LYS A 308 7.07 -9.06 -48.79
CA LYS A 308 7.05 -10.44 -49.32
C LYS A 308 6.07 -10.64 -50.48
N ARG A 309 5.00 -9.84 -50.56
CA ARG A 309 4.03 -9.89 -51.67
C ARG A 309 4.50 -9.10 -52.89
N GLY A 310 5.23 -8.01 -52.69
CA GLY A 310 5.84 -7.24 -53.78
C GLY A 310 6.92 -8.02 -54.56
N GLY A 311 7.63 -8.94 -53.90
CA GLY A 311 8.70 -9.74 -54.54
C GLY A 311 8.24 -10.93 -55.38
N ARG A 312 6.94 -11.25 -55.44
CA ARG A 312 6.40 -12.40 -56.22
C ARG A 312 5.70 -12.00 -57.51
N GLY A 313 5.75 -10.72 -57.90
CA GLY A 313 5.13 -10.19 -59.11
C GLY A 313 6.10 -9.83 -60.24
N ALA A 314 7.37 -10.19 -60.14
CA ALA A 314 8.38 -9.95 -61.17
C ALA A 314 8.91 -11.28 -61.71
N PHE A 315 8.14 -11.89 -62.61
CA PHE A 315 8.59 -12.87 -63.60
C PHE A 315 7.90 -12.55 -64.91
#